data_AF-A0A0C9YMN2-F1
#
_entry.id   AF-A0A0C9YMN2-F1
#
_cell.length_a   1.000
_cell.length_b   1.000
_cell.length_c   1.000
_cell.angle_alpha   90.00
_cell.angle_beta   90.00
_cell.angle_gamma   90.00
#
_symmetry.space_group_name_H-M   'P 1'
#
loop_
_entity.id
_entity.type
_entity.pdbx_description
1 polymer ?
#
loop_
_entity_poly.entity_id
_entity_poly.type
_entity_poly.pdbx_seq_one_letter_code
_entity_poly.pdbx_strand_id
1 'polypeptide(L)'
;MYKEDFIQLIRELRAMGHCDSKFVTLEEQLSIFLYTCVTGLTSRHVVERFQRSNDTISHYFKKMLFIFSDQPFYSTHVRFPDDESVHPKI
;
A
#
# COMPACT_ATOMS: atom_id res chain seq x y z
N MET A 1 6.82 10.24 0.26
CA MET A 1 6.34 9.59 1.50
C MET A 1 7.37 9.83 2.57
N TYR A 2 6.98 10.42 3.70
CA TYR A 2 7.88 10.61 4.82
C TYR A 2 8.07 9.29 5.55
N LYS A 3 9.23 9.10 6.18
CA LYS A 3 9.58 7.87 6.88
C LYS A 3 8.54 7.50 7.95
N GLU A 4 8.01 8.50 8.65
CA GLU A 4 7.03 8.31 9.72
C GLU A 4 5.69 7.80 9.19
N ASP A 5 5.21 8.32 8.05
CA ASP A 5 3.98 7.85 7.40
C ASP A 5 4.09 6.36 7.03
N PHE A 6 5.27 5.95 6.53
CA PHE A 6 5.53 4.56 6.18
C PHE A 6 5.49 3.64 7.41
N ILE A 7 6.13 4.06 8.50
CA ILE A 7 6.13 3.29 9.76
C ILE A 7 4.72 3.19 10.31
N GLN A 8 3.95 4.27 10.26
CA GLN A 8 2.57 4.28 10.72
C GLN A 8 1.69 3.32 9.90
N LEU A 9 1.85 3.32 8.58
CA LEU A 9 1.13 2.40 7.70
C LEU A 9 1.48 0.94 7.98
N ILE A 10 2.76 0.63 8.24
CA ILE A 10 3.19 -0.72 8.65
C ILE A 10 2.56 -1.13 9.98
N ARG A 11 2.50 -0.24 10.97
CA ARG A 11 1.85 -0.53 12.26
C ARG A 11 0.37 -0.84 12.09
N GLU A 12 -0.32 -0.08 11.25
CA GLU A 12 -1.73 -0.31 10.97
C GLU A 12 -1.97 -1.65 10.27
N LEU A 13 -1.17 -1.97 9.24
CA LEU A 13 -1.21 -3.27 8.59
C LEU A 13 -0.99 -4.43 9.57
N ARG A 14 -0.04 -4.28 10.51
CA ARG A 14 0.19 -5.27 11.57
C ARG A 14 -0.99 -5.38 12.54
N ALA A 15 -1.62 -4.26 12.91
CA ALA A 15 -2.82 -4.24 13.76
C ALA A 15 -4.03 -4.94 13.09
N MET A 16 -4.11 -4.90 11.76
CA MET A 16 -5.10 -5.65 10.97
C MET A 16 -4.74 -7.14 10.78
N GLY A 17 -3.63 -7.61 11.36
CA GLY A 17 -3.20 -9.00 11.31
C GLY A 17 -2.32 -9.38 10.11
N HIS A 18 -1.86 -8.41 9.32
CA HIS A 18 -0.89 -8.69 8.26
C HIS A 18 0.53 -8.81 8.82
N CYS A 19 1.25 -9.82 8.34
CA CYS A 19 2.57 -10.16 8.84
C CYS A 19 3.57 -10.46 7.71
N ASP A 20 4.82 -10.62 8.12
CA ASP A 20 5.92 -11.07 7.28
C ASP A 20 5.61 -12.45 6.72
N SER A 21 6.04 -12.73 5.48
CA SER A 21 6.04 -14.08 4.95
C SER A 21 7.34 -14.80 5.33
N LYS A 22 7.46 -16.07 4.95
CA LYS A 22 8.70 -16.85 5.15
C LYS A 22 9.94 -16.15 4.56
N PHE A 23 9.77 -15.39 3.47
CA PHE A 23 10.90 -14.83 2.71
C PHE A 23 10.82 -13.33 2.47
N VAL A 24 9.68 -12.67 2.71
CA VAL A 24 9.45 -11.25 2.37
C VAL A 24 8.78 -10.54 3.54
N THR A 25 9.45 -9.54 4.11
CA THR A 25 8.92 -8.78 5.25
C THR A 25 7.76 -7.89 4.83
N LEU A 26 6.88 -7.52 5.76
CA LEU A 26 5.74 -6.66 5.48
C LEU A 26 6.17 -5.30 4.91
N GLU A 27 7.31 -4.78 5.36
CA GLU A 27 7.95 -3.56 4.83
C GLU A 27 8.33 -3.74 3.36
N GLU A 28 8.93 -4.87 2.99
CA GLU A 28 9.26 -5.16 1.59
C GLU A 28 7.99 -5.36 0.75
N GLN A 29 6.98 -6.06 1.27
CA GLN A 29 5.69 -6.24 0.58
C GLN A 29 5.03 -4.89 0.27
N LEU A 30 5.00 -3.98 1.26
CA LEU A 30 4.44 -2.64 1.10
C LEU A 30 5.30 -1.80 0.15
N SER A 31 6.62 -1.92 0.25
CA SER A 31 7.56 -1.21 -0.63
C SER A 31 7.40 -1.60 -2.09
N ILE A 32 7.18 -2.90 -2.39
CA ILE A 32 6.89 -3.37 -3.75
C ILE A 32 5.67 -2.64 -4.32
N PHE A 33 4.58 -2.56 -3.55
CA PHE A 33 3.36 -1.89 -3.98
C PHE A 33 3.57 -0.40 -4.22
N LEU A 34 4.08 0.32 -3.22
CA LEU A 34 4.27 1.77 -3.30
C LEU A 34 5.27 2.15 -4.39
N TYR A 35 6.39 1.42 -4.50
CA TYR A 35 7.38 1.66 -5.54
C TYR A 35 6.77 1.48 -6.93
N THR A 36 5.99 0.42 -7.14
CA THR A 36 5.32 0.16 -8.43
C THR A 36 4.32 1.28 -8.76
N CYS A 37 3.46 1.67 -7.81
CA CYS A 37 2.46 2.72 -8.00
C CYS A 37 3.07 4.11 -8.27
N VAL A 38 4.12 4.47 -7.53
CA VAL A 38 4.74 5.81 -7.63
C VAL A 38 5.62 5.95 -8.87
N THR A 39 6.34 4.88 -9.25
CA THR A 39 7.29 4.97 -10.36
C THR A 39 6.71 4.61 -11.71
N GLY A 40 5.62 3.82 -11.76
CA GLY A 40 5.03 3.36 -13.02
C GLY A 40 5.96 2.54 -13.91
N LEU A 41 7.06 2.02 -13.35
CA LEU A 41 8.06 1.26 -14.09
C LEU A 41 7.54 -0.12 -14.52
N THR A 42 8.17 -0.67 -15.55
CA THR A 42 7.91 -2.04 -15.99
C THR A 42 8.32 -3.05 -14.91
N SER A 43 7.68 -4.22 -14.92
CA SER A 43 7.96 -5.31 -13.97
C SER A 43 9.42 -5.72 -13.93
N ARG A 44 10.16 -5.63 -15.06
CA ARG A 44 11.60 -5.91 -15.13
C ARG A 44 12.38 -5.05 -14.13
N HIS A 45 12.17 -3.74 -14.12
CA HIS A 45 12.89 -2.84 -13.22
C HIS A 45 12.52 -3.07 -11.75
N VAL A 46 11.25 -3.40 -11.47
CA VAL A 46 10.82 -3.72 -10.10
C VAL A 46 11.47 -5.03 -9.62
N VAL A 47 11.49 -6.05 -10.46
CA VAL A 47 12.17 -7.32 -10.21
C VAL A 47 13.66 -7.10 -9.90
N GLU A 48 14.34 -6.32 -10.72
CA GLU A 48 15.75 -5.97 -10.52
C GLU A 48 15.98 -5.17 -9.24
N ARG A 49 15.09 -4.23 -8.90
CA ARG A 49 15.24 -3.41 -7.70
C ARG A 49 15.16 -4.23 -6.41
N PHE A 50 14.20 -5.15 -6.35
CA PHE A 50 13.91 -5.94 -5.14
C PHE A 50 14.64 -7.30 -5.13
N GLN A 51 15.27 -7.70 -6.24
CA GLN A 51 15.94 -9.00 -6.37
C GLN A 51 14.98 -10.18 -6.07
N ARG A 52 13.74 -10.06 -6.54
CA ARG A 52 12.67 -11.06 -6.37
C ARG A 52 12.17 -11.55 -7.72
N SER A 53 11.58 -12.74 -7.76
CA SER A 53 10.95 -13.25 -8.98
C SER A 53 9.75 -12.37 -9.37
N ASN A 54 9.42 -12.37 -10.66
CA ASN A 54 8.25 -11.65 -11.16
C ASN A 54 6.94 -12.12 -10.50
N ASP A 55 6.84 -13.42 -10.20
CA ASP A 55 5.71 -13.99 -9.45
C ASP A 55 5.61 -13.40 -8.04
N THR A 56 6.76 -13.23 -7.36
CA THR A 56 6.81 -12.63 -6.01
C THR A 56 6.36 -11.17 -6.05
N ILE A 57 6.87 -10.39 -7.01
CA ILE A 57 6.45 -9.00 -7.21
C ILE A 57 4.95 -8.92 -7.46
N SER A 58 4.45 -9.72 -8.41
CA SER A 58 3.03 -9.73 -8.78
C SER A 58 2.13 -10.17 -7.62
N HIS A 59 2.57 -11.14 -6.81
CA HIS A 59 1.84 -11.63 -5.65
C HIS A 59 1.67 -10.54 -4.59
N TYR A 60 2.76 -9.88 -4.19
CA TYR A 60 2.68 -8.86 -3.13
C TYR A 60 2.07 -7.55 -3.60
N PHE A 61 2.24 -7.18 -4.87
CA PHE A 61 1.49 -6.08 -5.46
C PHE A 61 -0.02 -6.33 -5.35
N LYS A 62 -0.50 -7.50 -5.79
CA LYS A 62 -1.92 -7.87 -5.71
C LYS A 62 -2.41 -7.93 -4.27
N LYS A 63 -1.64 -8.54 -3.37
CA LYS A 63 -1.98 -8.61 -1.93
C LYS A 63 -2.22 -7.20 -1.36
N MET A 64 -1.29 -6.27 -1.59
CA MET A 64 -1.42 -4.90 -1.08
C MET A 64 -2.56 -4.14 -1.76
N LEU A 65 -2.75 -4.32 -3.06
CA LEU A 65 -3.89 -3.74 -3.78
C LEU A 65 -5.23 -4.14 -3.14
N PHE A 66 -5.41 -5.43 -2.85
CA PHE A 66 -6.63 -5.91 -2.18
C PHE A 66 -6.77 -5.31 -0.78
N ILE A 67 -5.72 -5.32 0.03
CA ILE A 67 -5.76 -4.74 1.38
C ILE A 67 -6.22 -3.28 1.34
N PHE A 68 -5.68 -2.48 0.42
CA PHE A 68 -6.01 -1.06 0.33
C PHE A 68 -7.33 -0.75 -0.36
N SER A 69 -7.85 -1.70 -1.15
CA SER A 69 -9.14 -1.54 -1.84
C SER A 69 -10.31 -2.16 -1.06
N ASP A 70 -10.04 -2.90 0.00
CA ASP A 70 -11.03 -3.61 0.80
C ASP A 70 -11.18 -3.01 2.21
N GLN A 71 -12.23 -3.43 2.91
CA GLN A 71 -12.47 -3.13 4.31
C GLN A 71 -11.49 -3.89 5.22
N PRO A 72 -11.07 -3.31 6.36
CA PRO A 72 -11.51 -2.01 6.90
C PRO A 72 -10.68 -0.82 6.40
N PHE A 73 -9.64 -1.04 5.60
CA PHE A 73 -8.69 0.01 5.24
C PHE A 73 -9.35 1.11 4.40
N TYR A 74 -10.06 0.73 3.32
CA TYR A 74 -10.63 1.69 2.38
C TYR A 74 -11.63 2.64 3.04
N SER A 75 -12.56 2.14 3.86
CA SER A 75 -13.54 3.01 4.55
C SER A 75 -12.93 3.91 5.62
N THR A 76 -11.83 3.48 6.23
CA THR A 76 -11.16 4.24 7.29
C THR A 76 -10.50 5.48 6.70
N HIS A 77 -9.84 5.32 5.55
CA HIS A 77 -8.99 6.37 4.95
C HIS A 77 -9.62 7.11 3.77
N VAL A 78 -10.55 6.48 3.05
CA VAL A 78 -11.23 7.08 1.90
C VAL A 78 -12.65 7.45 2.32
N ARG A 79 -12.92 8.75 2.38
CA ARG A 79 -14.25 9.30 2.62
C ARG A 79 -14.61 10.21 1.46
N PHE A 80 -15.84 10.07 0.98
CA PHE A 80 -16.38 11.07 0.07
C PHE A 80 -16.49 12.40 0.82
N PRO A 81 -16.24 13.53 0.15
CA PRO A 81 -16.63 14.81 0.72
C PRO A 81 -18.14 14.75 0.97
N ASP A 82 -18.56 14.94 2.22
CA ASP A 82 -19.97 15.07 2.55
C ASP A 82 -20.54 16.27 1.76
N ASP A 83 -21.77 16.10 1.24
CA ASP A 83 -22.54 17.13 0.52
C ASP A 83 -22.87 18.35 1.42
N GLU A 84 -22.50 18.29 2.70
CA GLU A 84 -22.71 19.30 3.75
C GLU A 84 -21.47 20.21 3.95
N SER A 85 -20.80 20.59 2.85
CA SER A 85 -19.95 21.79 2.84
C SER A 85 -20.65 22.90 2.07
N VAL A 86 -21.83 23.28 2.56
CA VAL A 86 -22.39 24.60 2.31
C VAL A 86 -21.44 25.60 2.96
N HIS A 87 -20.39 26.00 2.23
CA HIS A 87 -19.62 27.17 2.59
C HIS A 87 -20.60 28.35 2.68
N PRO A 88 -20.66 29.10 3.80
CA PRO A 88 -21.42 30.32 3.83
C PRO A 88 -20.79 31.26 2.80
N LYS A 89 -21.57 31.61 1.78
CA LYS A 89 -21.22 32.67 0.83
C LYS A 89 -20.95 33.94 1.66
N ILE A 90 -19.74 34.44 1.58
CA ILE A 90 -19.37 35.80 2.01
C ILE A 90 -19.91 36.79 0.98
#